data_AF-A0A7W8JFF2-F1
#
_entry.id   AF-A0A7W8JFF2-F1
#
_cell.length_a   1.000
_cell.length_b   1.000
_cell.length_c   1.000
_cell.angle_alpha   90.00
_cell.angle_beta   90.00
_cell.angle_gamma   90.00
#
_symmetry.space_group_name_H-M   'P 1'
#
loop_
_entity.id
_entity.type
_entity.pdbx_description
1 polymer ?
#
loop_
_entity_poly.entity_id
_entity_poly.type
_entity_poly.pdbx_seq_one_letter_code
_entity_poly.pdbx_strand_id
1 'polypeptide(L)'
;MRRMSFILFMFAFLFFFQDRVHADVVDLTKKAQAQAYEDYYPLIARYNGTSGVTFESYSVYWNTTKLAQLEQELLKNKHGAELSLLGSVKIFPDYPAGQNVLGQYFAQYQVSPKLSLLSNRYIHLYGGNEWTTVEEMATTLAHEYGHHFTYYYLLNKEQCLPNEWLQSQYAAARELFRYPSVHADGSGAYKWYMPEILAEDYVQLFGSPNALKGHMQMNVHLPTPFELPALQTYWKNQLGAPYEPMPPLPLRLTNYTVKNNVYALKLYTYADATAYVNAQDGNGRYASVYIGSVPKGVKETTYDGATLNNEVSWLFRSTMVDTALFRVVQPTTKGFNRGSATLRVQYGTIDSLVSPPPLFPDVVGEELQEAARLLYERSVISGFPDGTFRPNERLLRRHAALMLIRELKLTLPERYVMKATDVKPTDPWYKEMAIAEAYGLLTGYNGKLYPNDYITRAQMAAILTRVYADVYEQPTGNRSFIDVPPSHWAYEPINTLFYNRVTINNPYRPNDIVTRGQFVLFLKRTIDKK
;
A
#
# COMPACT_ATOMS: atom_id res chain seq x y z
N MET A 1 4.21 -46.23 22.59
CA MET A 1 4.79 -44.89 22.85
C MET A 1 3.69 -43.83 22.71
N ARG A 2 3.19 -43.26 23.81
CA ARG A 2 2.27 -42.11 23.78
C ARG A 2 3.07 -40.90 23.27
N ARG A 3 2.72 -40.33 22.12
CA ARG A 3 3.26 -39.03 21.68
C ARG A 3 2.72 -37.97 22.63
N MET A 4 3.58 -37.43 23.50
CA MET A 4 3.25 -36.23 24.29
C MET A 4 3.20 -35.04 23.34
N SER A 5 2.04 -34.40 23.24
CA SER A 5 1.90 -33.09 22.62
C SER A 5 2.57 -32.06 23.53
N PHE A 6 3.62 -31.39 23.05
CA PHE A 6 4.19 -30.23 23.72
C PHE A 6 3.40 -28.99 23.33
N ILE A 7 2.83 -28.32 24.33
CA ILE A 7 2.07 -27.08 24.22
C ILE A 7 2.96 -25.96 24.74
N LEU A 8 3.20 -24.92 23.94
CA LEU A 8 3.99 -23.74 24.32
C LEU A 8 3.10 -22.48 24.38
N PHE A 9 3.45 -21.56 25.28
CA PHE A 9 2.79 -20.27 25.47
C PHE A 9 3.69 -19.13 25.01
N MET A 10 3.11 -18.10 24.39
CA MET A 10 3.81 -16.87 24.01
C MET A 10 2.89 -15.67 24.19
N PHE A 11 3.44 -14.56 24.69
CA PHE A 11 2.70 -13.33 24.97
C PHE A 11 3.24 -12.18 24.10
N ALA A 12 2.36 -11.36 23.52
CA ALA A 12 2.70 -10.12 22.84
C ALA A 12 1.91 -8.97 23.47
N PHE A 13 2.55 -7.82 23.67
CA PHE A 13 2.00 -6.66 24.40
C PHE A 13 2.02 -5.47 23.45
N LEU A 14 1.01 -4.59 23.43
CA LEU A 14 1.07 -3.30 22.72
C LEU A 14 1.39 -2.13 23.64
N PHE A 15 2.53 -1.43 23.44
CA PHE A 15 2.89 -0.24 24.22
C PHE A 15 2.58 1.11 23.53
N PHE A 16 1.83 2.00 24.18
CA PHE A 16 1.72 3.43 23.84
C PHE A 16 2.40 4.30 24.90
N PHE A 17 3.23 5.26 24.48
CA PHE A 17 3.70 6.33 25.36
C PHE A 17 2.64 7.43 25.43
N GLN A 18 1.71 7.32 26.38
CA GLN A 18 0.88 8.45 26.82
C GLN A 18 1.12 8.68 28.31
N ASP A 19 1.85 9.74 28.64
CA ASP A 19 1.80 10.29 30.00
C ASP A 19 0.46 11.02 30.17
N ARG A 20 -0.55 10.32 30.70
CA ARG A 20 -1.69 10.97 31.37
C ARG A 20 -1.92 10.30 32.73
N VAL A 21 -1.87 11.13 33.77
CA VAL A 21 -2.07 10.73 35.16
C VAL A 21 -3.57 10.68 35.42
N HIS A 22 -4.10 9.48 35.67
CA HIS A 22 -5.03 9.14 36.76
C HIS A 22 -5.52 7.70 36.58
N ALA A 23 -5.13 6.79 37.47
CA ALA A 23 -5.80 5.50 37.64
C ALA A 23 -6.05 5.27 39.13
N ASP A 24 -7.30 4.96 39.46
CA ASP A 24 -7.69 4.53 40.80
C ASP A 24 -6.95 3.25 41.18
N VAL A 25 -6.50 3.22 42.43
CA VAL A 25 -5.64 2.18 43.01
C VAL A 25 -6.37 0.83 43.05
N VAL A 26 -5.74 -0.20 42.46
CA VAL A 26 -6.16 -1.60 42.58
C VAL A 26 -6.33 -1.97 44.05
N ASP A 27 -7.52 -2.47 44.43
CA ASP A 27 -7.77 -3.01 45.76
C ASP A 27 -6.89 -4.25 46.00
N LEU A 28 -5.84 -4.06 46.80
CA LEU A 28 -4.82 -5.06 47.10
C LEU A 28 -5.37 -6.24 47.92
N THR A 29 -6.57 -6.16 48.48
CA THR A 29 -7.14 -7.23 49.33
C THR A 29 -7.56 -8.47 48.54
N LYS A 30 -7.88 -8.34 47.23
CA LYS A 30 -8.24 -9.47 46.35
C LYS A 30 -7.05 -10.23 45.74
N LYS A 31 -5.83 -9.68 45.84
CA LYS A 31 -4.61 -10.23 45.22
C LYS A 31 -4.20 -11.60 45.79
N ALA A 32 -4.69 -11.98 46.97
CA ALA A 32 -4.37 -13.24 47.62
C ALA A 32 -5.24 -14.43 47.18
N GLN A 33 -6.33 -14.22 46.42
CA GLN A 33 -7.30 -15.28 46.07
C GLN A 33 -7.54 -15.46 44.56
N ALA A 34 -7.12 -14.52 43.71
CA ALA A 34 -7.33 -14.57 42.27
C ALA A 34 -6.29 -15.45 41.56
N GLN A 35 -6.74 -16.37 40.69
CA GLN A 35 -5.86 -17.22 39.86
C GLN A 35 -5.69 -16.66 38.44
N ALA A 36 -6.66 -15.90 37.95
CA ALA A 36 -6.65 -15.23 36.66
C ALA A 36 -7.05 -13.75 36.80
N TYR A 37 -6.72 -12.92 35.81
CA TYR A 37 -6.98 -11.49 35.88
C TYR A 37 -8.49 -11.15 35.83
N GLU A 38 -9.26 -12.02 35.18
CA GLU A 38 -10.71 -12.05 35.14
C GLU A 38 -11.35 -12.18 36.53
N ASP A 39 -10.64 -12.73 37.52
CA ASP A 39 -11.18 -12.93 38.87
C ASP A 39 -11.19 -11.62 39.68
N TYR A 40 -10.44 -10.60 39.24
CA TYR A 40 -10.36 -9.31 39.94
C TYR A 40 -11.65 -8.48 39.76
N TYR A 41 -12.32 -8.64 38.62
CA TYR A 41 -13.46 -7.82 38.21
C TYR A 41 -14.73 -8.66 38.00
N PRO A 42 -15.92 -8.15 38.40
CA PRO A 42 -17.16 -8.79 38.02
C PRO A 42 -17.39 -8.65 36.51
N LEU A 43 -17.89 -9.71 35.87
CA LEU A 43 -18.34 -9.65 34.49
C LEU A 43 -19.54 -8.68 34.37
N ILE A 44 -19.38 -7.61 33.59
CA ILE A 44 -20.40 -6.58 33.38
C ILE A 44 -21.32 -6.93 32.22
N ALA A 45 -20.74 -7.36 31.10
CA ALA A 45 -21.49 -7.69 29.89
C ALA A 45 -20.80 -8.83 29.12
N ARG A 46 -21.61 -9.65 28.47
CA ARG A 46 -21.17 -10.69 27.54
C ARG A 46 -22.03 -10.66 26.29
N TYR A 47 -21.40 -10.77 25.14
CA TYR A 47 -22.03 -10.85 23.83
C TYR A 47 -21.38 -11.98 23.03
N ASN A 48 -22.18 -12.93 22.57
CA ASN A 48 -21.70 -14.00 21.68
C ASN A 48 -21.82 -13.51 20.24
N GLY A 49 -20.67 -13.26 19.62
CA GLY A 49 -20.59 -12.71 18.28
C GLY A 49 -21.07 -13.65 17.19
N THR A 50 -21.60 -13.06 16.12
CA THR A 50 -21.96 -13.77 14.88
C THR A 50 -20.76 -14.38 14.16
N SER A 51 -19.55 -13.85 14.42
CA SER A 51 -18.27 -14.38 13.96
C SER A 51 -17.81 -15.65 14.69
N GLY A 52 -18.47 -16.00 15.80
CA GLY A 52 -18.02 -17.05 16.73
C GLY A 52 -17.10 -16.55 17.84
N VAL A 53 -16.69 -15.27 17.82
CA VAL A 53 -15.90 -14.65 18.88
C VAL A 53 -16.81 -14.16 20.00
N THR A 54 -16.54 -14.55 21.24
CA THR A 54 -17.25 -14.02 22.42
C THR A 54 -16.59 -12.73 22.91
N PHE A 55 -17.38 -11.68 23.08
CA PHE A 55 -16.95 -10.41 23.66
C PHE A 55 -17.40 -10.31 25.10
N GLU A 56 -16.48 -9.96 25.99
CA GLU A 56 -16.75 -9.79 27.42
C GLU A 56 -16.22 -8.45 27.90
N SER A 57 -16.96 -7.79 28.79
CA SER A 57 -16.50 -6.57 29.44
C SER A 57 -16.54 -6.73 30.95
N TYR A 58 -15.46 -6.27 31.56
CA TYR A 58 -15.30 -6.03 32.98
C TYR A 58 -15.34 -4.52 33.32
N SER A 59 -15.53 -3.66 32.30
CA SER A 59 -15.75 -2.22 32.44
C SER A 59 -17.24 -1.87 32.36
N VAL A 60 -17.69 -1.00 33.27
CA VAL A 60 -19.06 -0.48 33.32
C VAL A 60 -19.47 0.36 32.11
N TYR A 61 -18.50 0.84 31.32
CA TYR A 61 -18.76 1.67 30.13
C TYR A 61 -19.04 0.86 28.87
N TRP A 62 -18.89 -0.46 28.93
CA TRP A 62 -18.94 -1.37 27.78
C TRP A 62 -20.08 -2.40 27.95
N ASN A 63 -21.29 -1.97 27.62
CA ASN A 63 -22.49 -2.82 27.63
C ASN A 63 -22.58 -3.73 26.39
N THR A 64 -23.54 -4.67 26.39
CA THR A 64 -23.76 -5.62 25.30
C THR A 64 -23.93 -4.97 23.92
N THR A 65 -24.56 -3.79 23.84
CA THR A 65 -24.70 -3.04 22.57
C THR A 65 -23.33 -2.59 22.05
N LYS A 66 -22.47 -2.03 22.90
CA LYS A 66 -21.11 -1.64 22.51
C LYS A 66 -20.26 -2.85 22.17
N LEU A 67 -20.43 -3.98 22.85
CA LEU A 67 -19.73 -5.22 22.50
C LEU A 67 -20.14 -5.74 21.12
N ALA A 68 -21.42 -5.67 20.76
CA ALA A 68 -21.88 -5.98 19.41
C ALA A 68 -21.30 -5.03 18.37
N GLN A 69 -21.20 -3.73 18.68
CA GLN A 69 -20.54 -2.74 17.81
C GLN A 69 -19.04 -3.00 17.67
N LEU A 70 -18.37 -3.47 18.72
CA LEU A 70 -16.96 -3.83 18.71
C LEU A 70 -16.70 -5.06 17.84
N GLU A 71 -17.62 -6.04 17.84
CA GLU A 71 -17.58 -7.12 16.84
C GLU A 71 -17.67 -6.57 15.41
N GLN A 72 -18.61 -5.66 15.15
CA GLN A 72 -18.73 -5.06 13.82
C GLN A 72 -17.46 -4.31 13.42
N GLU A 73 -16.75 -3.72 14.38
CA GLU A 73 -15.45 -3.10 14.14
C GLU A 73 -14.36 -4.13 13.83
N LEU A 74 -14.29 -5.24 14.58
CA LEU A 74 -13.40 -6.37 14.28
C LEU A 74 -13.61 -6.86 12.84
N LEU A 75 -14.87 -7.03 12.42
CA LEU A 75 -15.25 -7.53 11.10
C LEU A 75 -15.03 -6.53 9.95
N LYS A 76 -14.74 -5.25 10.25
CA LYS A 76 -14.26 -4.30 9.24
C LYS A 76 -12.76 -4.46 8.95
N ASN A 77 -12.01 -5.09 9.86
CA ASN A 77 -10.66 -5.53 9.53
C ASN A 77 -10.73 -6.68 8.52
N LYS A 78 -9.67 -6.85 7.73
CA LYS A 78 -9.61 -7.92 6.73
C LYS A 78 -9.05 -9.18 7.38
N HIS A 79 -9.83 -10.26 7.31
CA HIS A 79 -9.53 -11.52 7.97
C HIS A 79 -9.59 -12.69 6.97
N GLY A 80 -9.04 -13.83 7.36
CA GLY A 80 -9.08 -15.10 6.66
C GLY A 80 -9.60 -16.23 7.57
N ALA A 81 -9.06 -17.43 7.36
CA ALA A 81 -9.46 -18.63 8.10
C ALA A 81 -9.07 -18.58 9.59
N GLU A 82 -8.10 -17.74 9.95
CA GLU A 82 -7.62 -17.59 11.32
C GLU A 82 -8.69 -17.09 12.28
N LEU A 83 -9.66 -16.28 11.82
CA LEU A 83 -10.72 -15.72 12.68
C LEU A 83 -11.45 -16.80 13.48
N SER A 84 -11.60 -18.00 12.90
CA SER A 84 -12.22 -19.16 13.56
C SER A 84 -11.45 -19.71 14.78
N LEU A 85 -10.20 -19.30 14.96
CA LEU A 85 -9.34 -19.68 16.09
C LEU A 85 -9.37 -18.66 17.22
N LEU A 86 -9.90 -17.45 16.98
CA LEU A 86 -10.13 -16.45 18.02
C LEU A 86 -11.41 -16.79 18.78
N GLY A 87 -11.27 -17.12 20.06
CA GLY A 87 -12.38 -17.47 20.94
C GLY A 87 -13.01 -16.26 21.62
N SER A 88 -12.20 -15.31 22.11
CA SER A 88 -12.76 -14.16 22.83
C SER A 88 -11.94 -12.88 22.76
N VAL A 89 -12.63 -11.74 22.92
CA VAL A 89 -12.06 -10.42 23.18
C VAL A 89 -12.61 -9.92 24.51
N LYS A 90 -11.73 -9.56 25.45
CA LYS A 90 -12.10 -9.15 26.81
C LYS A 90 -11.65 -7.72 27.07
N ILE A 91 -12.56 -6.88 27.57
CA ILE A 91 -12.29 -5.48 27.91
C ILE A 91 -12.14 -5.35 29.43
N PHE A 92 -11.03 -4.81 29.89
CA PHE A 92 -10.77 -4.52 31.30
C PHE A 92 -10.78 -3.03 31.56
N PRO A 93 -11.19 -2.60 32.77
CA PRO A 93 -11.31 -1.17 33.09
C PRO A 93 -9.96 -0.43 33.16
N ASP A 94 -8.90 -1.13 33.53
CA ASP A 94 -7.56 -0.62 33.88
C ASP A 94 -6.44 -1.31 33.06
N TYR A 95 -5.19 -1.15 33.51
CA TYR A 95 -3.97 -1.54 32.78
C TYR A 95 -3.10 -2.54 33.59
N PRO A 96 -3.44 -3.84 33.62
CA PRO A 96 -2.73 -4.83 34.44
C PRO A 96 -1.28 -5.07 34.03
N ALA A 97 -1.00 -4.92 32.74
CA ALA A 97 0.33 -5.09 32.16
C ALA A 97 1.17 -3.80 32.23
N GLY A 98 0.66 -2.74 32.86
CA GLY A 98 1.29 -1.43 32.99
C GLY A 98 0.56 -0.35 32.18
N GLN A 99 0.63 0.90 32.64
CA GLN A 99 -0.12 2.06 32.09
C GLN A 99 0.11 2.31 30.60
N ASN A 100 1.25 1.88 30.07
CA ASN A 100 1.55 2.03 28.66
C ASN A 100 1.06 0.84 27.82
N VAL A 101 0.49 -0.22 28.40
CA VAL A 101 0.03 -1.40 27.64
C VAL A 101 -1.47 -1.31 27.39
N LEU A 102 -1.88 -1.08 26.14
CA LEU A 102 -3.31 -0.92 25.81
C LEU A 102 -4.01 -2.24 25.47
N GLY A 103 -3.25 -3.27 25.12
CA GLY A 103 -3.79 -4.56 24.72
C GLY A 103 -2.76 -5.68 24.86
N GLN A 104 -3.28 -6.91 24.79
CA GLN A 104 -2.44 -8.10 24.81
C GLN A 104 -3.11 -9.27 24.08
N TYR A 105 -2.36 -9.91 23.19
CA TYR A 105 -2.76 -11.14 22.53
C TYR A 105 -2.10 -12.37 23.16
N PHE A 106 -2.92 -13.40 23.39
CA PHE A 106 -2.52 -14.62 24.08
C PHE A 106 -2.41 -15.80 23.10
N ALA A 107 -1.21 -15.95 22.54
CA ALA A 107 -0.90 -17.03 21.63
C ALA A 107 -0.63 -18.35 22.36
N GLN A 108 -1.08 -19.44 21.74
CA GLN A 108 -0.70 -20.79 22.12
C GLN A 108 -0.73 -21.65 20.87
N TYR A 109 0.27 -22.50 20.73
CA TYR A 109 0.42 -23.34 19.55
C TYR A 109 0.88 -24.73 19.95
N GLN A 110 0.61 -25.68 19.08
CA GLN A 110 1.12 -27.04 19.17
C GLN A 110 2.21 -27.25 18.12
N VAL A 111 3.20 -28.07 18.44
CA VAL A 111 4.29 -28.44 17.51
C VAL A 111 4.01 -29.78 16.81
N SER A 112 3.31 -30.69 17.48
CA SER A 112 3.01 -32.05 16.98
C SER A 112 1.50 -32.31 17.03
N PRO A 113 0.91 -33.02 16.04
CA PRO A 113 1.57 -33.66 14.88
C PRO A 113 1.95 -32.68 13.75
N LYS A 114 1.49 -31.43 13.84
CA LYS A 114 1.77 -30.35 12.88
C LYS A 114 1.85 -29.03 13.65
N LEU A 115 2.76 -28.14 13.25
CA LEU A 115 2.83 -26.80 13.82
C LEU A 115 1.55 -26.03 13.48
N SER A 116 0.83 -25.58 14.51
CA SER A 116 -0.38 -24.80 14.32
C SER A 116 -0.76 -24.00 15.56
N LEU A 117 -1.27 -22.80 15.34
CA LEU A 117 -1.99 -22.02 16.33
C LEU A 117 -3.21 -22.82 16.84
N LEU A 118 -3.39 -22.87 18.16
CA LEU A 118 -4.52 -23.55 18.78
C LEU A 118 -5.79 -22.70 18.67
N SER A 119 -6.95 -23.35 18.67
CA SER A 119 -8.24 -22.67 18.80
C SER A 119 -8.39 -21.98 20.17
N ASN A 120 -9.43 -21.17 20.29
CA ASN A 120 -9.77 -20.45 21.52
C ASN A 120 -8.63 -19.53 22.00
N ARG A 121 -7.94 -18.86 21.06
CA ARG A 121 -7.04 -17.75 21.39
C ARG A 121 -7.86 -16.55 21.82
N TYR A 122 -7.25 -15.60 22.51
CA TYR A 122 -7.99 -14.46 23.01
C TYR A 122 -7.14 -13.19 23.06
N ILE A 123 -7.85 -12.07 23.06
CA ILE A 123 -7.31 -10.72 23.13
C ILE A 123 -7.84 -10.08 24.41
N HIS A 124 -6.96 -9.40 25.13
CA HIS A 124 -7.34 -8.45 26.17
C HIS A 124 -7.17 -7.03 25.64
N LEU A 125 -8.16 -6.18 25.90
CA LEU A 125 -8.13 -4.74 25.69
C LEU A 125 -8.19 -4.07 27.06
N TYR A 126 -7.29 -3.12 27.30
CA TYR A 126 -7.10 -2.46 28.58
C TYR A 126 -7.61 -1.02 28.55
N GLY A 127 -7.79 -0.41 29.73
CA GLY A 127 -8.24 0.98 29.87
C GLY A 127 -9.68 1.24 29.43
N GLY A 128 -10.58 0.25 29.51
CA GLY A 128 -11.97 0.36 29.06
C GLY A 128 -12.80 1.43 29.78
N ASN A 129 -12.33 1.96 30.92
CA ASN A 129 -12.92 3.13 31.57
C ASN A 129 -12.49 4.47 30.94
N GLU A 130 -11.36 4.48 30.24
CA GLU A 130 -10.82 5.66 29.55
C GLU A 130 -11.21 5.63 28.06
N TRP A 131 -11.01 4.48 27.42
CA TRP A 131 -11.37 4.22 26.02
C TRP A 131 -12.77 3.63 25.98
N THR A 132 -13.77 4.51 25.95
CA THR A 132 -15.17 4.13 26.15
C THR A 132 -15.95 3.98 24.84
N THR A 133 -15.34 4.31 23.71
CA THR A 133 -15.95 4.18 22.38
C THR A 133 -15.26 3.12 21.52
N VAL A 134 -16.01 2.60 20.54
CA VAL A 134 -15.49 1.64 19.55
C VAL A 134 -14.41 2.25 18.67
N GLU A 135 -14.52 3.52 18.32
CA GLU A 135 -13.51 4.23 17.52
C GLU A 135 -12.18 4.33 18.26
N GLU A 136 -12.21 4.67 19.55
CA GLU A 136 -11.03 4.75 20.42
C GLU A 136 -10.32 3.39 20.58
N MET A 137 -11.07 2.29 20.66
CA MET A 137 -10.50 0.94 20.77
C MET A 137 -10.06 0.32 19.43
N ALA A 138 -10.46 0.89 18.29
CA ALA A 138 -10.33 0.22 16.99
C ALA A 138 -8.88 -0.10 16.63
N THR A 139 -7.95 0.82 16.87
CA THR A 139 -6.52 0.64 16.57
C THR A 139 -5.90 -0.46 17.43
N THR A 140 -6.14 -0.44 18.74
CA THR A 140 -5.64 -1.47 19.66
C THR A 140 -6.22 -2.84 19.31
N LEU A 141 -7.53 -2.93 19.07
CA LEU A 141 -8.17 -4.17 18.64
C LEU A 141 -7.56 -4.71 17.34
N ALA A 142 -7.36 -3.85 16.33
CA ALA A 142 -6.76 -4.26 15.07
C ALA A 142 -5.30 -4.69 15.23
N HIS A 143 -4.53 -4.03 16.09
CA HIS A 143 -3.15 -4.38 16.39
C HIS A 143 -3.06 -5.77 17.05
N GLU A 144 -3.83 -6.00 18.12
CA GLU A 144 -3.83 -7.29 18.82
C GLU A 144 -4.33 -8.43 17.93
N TYR A 145 -5.35 -8.15 17.11
CA TYR A 145 -5.79 -9.07 16.07
C TYR A 145 -4.70 -9.28 15.00
N GLY A 146 -3.86 -8.29 14.74
CA GLY A 146 -2.71 -8.39 13.85
C GLY A 146 -1.70 -9.45 14.31
N HIS A 147 -1.45 -9.57 15.61
CA HIS A 147 -0.67 -10.70 16.13
C HIS A 147 -1.37 -12.03 15.87
N HIS A 148 -2.68 -12.13 16.16
CA HIS A 148 -3.46 -13.34 15.88
C HIS A 148 -3.36 -13.76 14.42
N PHE A 149 -3.56 -12.79 13.53
CA PHE A 149 -3.48 -12.96 12.09
C PHE A 149 -2.11 -13.47 11.65
N THR A 150 -1.07 -12.73 11.98
CA THR A 150 0.27 -13.02 11.50
C THR A 150 0.84 -14.31 12.07
N TYR A 151 0.55 -14.63 13.34
CA TYR A 151 0.98 -15.88 13.96
C TYR A 151 0.35 -17.08 13.26
N TYR A 152 -0.92 -17.01 12.86
CA TYR A 152 -1.54 -18.08 12.09
C TYR A 152 -0.79 -18.32 10.77
N TYR A 153 -0.41 -17.28 10.02
CA TYR A 153 0.31 -17.48 8.76
C TYR A 153 1.72 -18.06 9.00
N LEU A 154 2.48 -17.53 9.95
CA LEU A 154 3.82 -18.05 10.23
C LEU A 154 3.78 -19.51 10.74
N LEU A 155 2.88 -19.81 11.68
CA LEU A 155 2.78 -21.14 12.27
C LEU A 155 2.07 -22.13 11.34
N ASN A 156 0.87 -21.82 10.85
CA ASN A 156 0.03 -22.77 10.11
C ASN A 156 0.36 -22.84 8.61
N LYS A 157 0.82 -21.74 7.99
CA LYS A 157 1.08 -21.68 6.54
C LYS A 157 2.56 -21.85 6.21
N GLU A 158 3.44 -21.11 6.89
CA GLU A 158 4.88 -21.22 6.68
C GLU A 158 5.52 -22.39 7.46
N GLN A 159 4.84 -22.92 8.49
CA GLN A 159 5.41 -23.95 9.38
C GLN A 159 6.71 -23.48 10.05
N CYS A 160 6.76 -22.19 10.42
CA CYS A 160 7.93 -21.53 10.98
C CYS A 160 7.76 -21.33 12.50
N LEU A 161 8.69 -21.88 13.29
CA LEU A 161 8.68 -21.73 14.75
C LEU A 161 9.06 -20.29 15.16
N PRO A 162 8.61 -19.80 16.33
CA PRO A 162 8.91 -18.42 16.77
C PRO A 162 10.38 -18.04 16.79
N ASN A 163 11.26 -18.95 17.22
CA ASN A 163 12.71 -18.75 17.21
C ASN A 163 13.32 -18.72 15.79
N GLU A 164 12.54 -19.07 14.77
CA GLU A 164 12.93 -19.10 13.36
C GLU A 164 12.25 -18.00 12.52
N TRP A 165 11.47 -17.12 13.14
CA TRP A 165 10.67 -16.14 12.40
C TRP A 165 11.48 -15.18 11.54
N LEU A 166 12.73 -14.88 11.91
CA LEU A 166 13.60 -14.05 11.08
C LEU A 166 14.06 -14.74 9.78
N GLN A 167 13.89 -16.07 9.66
CA GLN A 167 14.11 -16.82 8.42
C GLN A 167 12.83 -17.03 7.60
N SER A 168 11.67 -16.50 8.05
CA SER A 168 10.39 -16.62 7.34
C SER A 168 10.40 -15.92 5.97
N GLN A 169 9.49 -16.35 5.10
CA GLN A 169 9.23 -15.68 3.82
C GLN A 169 8.73 -14.25 4.05
N TYR A 170 7.92 -14.04 5.09
CA TYR A 170 7.56 -12.69 5.52
C TYR A 170 8.79 -11.83 5.83
N ALA A 171 9.73 -12.30 6.67
CA ALA A 171 10.90 -11.52 7.07
C ALA A 171 11.78 -11.16 5.87
N ALA A 172 11.91 -12.09 4.90
CA ALA A 172 12.57 -11.82 3.63
C ALA A 172 11.83 -10.77 2.79
N ALA A 173 10.51 -10.90 2.64
CA ALA A 173 9.67 -9.98 1.87
C ALA A 173 9.59 -8.57 2.49
N ARG A 174 9.73 -8.48 3.82
CA ARG A 174 9.80 -7.25 4.60
C ARG A 174 11.21 -6.64 4.67
N GLU A 175 12.20 -7.34 4.10
CA GLU A 175 13.62 -6.99 4.12
C GLU A 175 14.21 -6.80 5.53
N LEU A 176 13.72 -7.54 6.53
CA LEU A 176 14.14 -7.37 7.94
C LEU A 176 15.63 -7.65 8.17
N PHE A 177 16.25 -8.48 7.32
CA PHE A 177 17.68 -8.76 7.35
C PHE A 177 18.57 -7.51 7.17
N ARG A 178 18.02 -6.40 6.63
CA ARG A 178 18.75 -5.13 6.49
C ARG A 178 18.85 -4.34 7.79
N TYR A 179 18.15 -4.76 8.84
CA TYR A 179 18.01 -4.04 10.10
C TYR A 179 18.51 -4.90 11.25
N PRO A 180 19.81 -4.79 11.63
CA PRO A 180 20.42 -5.64 12.66
C PRO A 180 19.77 -5.53 14.05
N SER A 181 19.02 -4.45 14.30
CA SER A 181 18.28 -4.26 15.55
C SER A 181 17.02 -5.13 15.64
N VAL A 182 16.54 -5.69 14.53
CA VAL A 182 15.33 -6.52 14.53
C VAL A 182 15.59 -7.84 15.25
N HIS A 183 14.67 -8.20 16.14
CA HIS A 183 14.74 -9.43 16.93
C HIS A 183 13.37 -10.10 17.01
N ALA A 184 13.34 -11.41 17.25
CA ALA A 184 12.11 -12.20 17.37
C ALA A 184 11.95 -12.88 18.74
N ASP A 185 12.95 -12.74 19.62
CA ASP A 185 13.01 -13.35 20.94
C ASP A 185 12.65 -12.39 22.09
N GLY A 186 12.39 -11.11 21.76
CA GLY A 186 12.08 -10.08 22.74
C GLY A 186 13.31 -9.50 23.45
N SER A 187 14.53 -9.83 23.01
CA SER A 187 15.77 -9.42 23.67
C SER A 187 16.13 -7.94 23.47
N GLY A 188 15.56 -7.27 22.47
CA GLY A 188 15.90 -5.90 22.10
C GLY A 188 14.81 -4.87 22.39
N ALA A 189 15.03 -3.65 21.88
CA ALA A 189 14.04 -2.59 21.98
C ALA A 189 12.74 -2.98 21.29
N TYR A 190 11.63 -2.71 21.97
CA TYR A 190 10.31 -3.20 21.60
C TYR A 190 9.86 -2.79 20.20
N LYS A 191 10.17 -1.57 19.74
CA LYS A 191 9.88 -1.15 18.36
C LYS A 191 10.50 -2.10 17.33
N TRP A 192 11.68 -2.67 17.59
CA TRP A 192 12.36 -3.60 16.69
C TRP A 192 11.95 -5.06 16.88
N TYR A 193 10.98 -5.35 17.75
CA TYR A 193 10.45 -6.69 17.95
C TYR A 193 9.59 -7.10 16.76
N MET A 194 9.98 -8.17 16.08
CA MET A 194 9.34 -8.64 14.84
C MET A 194 7.82 -8.86 14.96
N PRO A 195 7.29 -9.43 16.06
CA PRO A 195 5.85 -9.56 16.27
C PRO A 195 5.09 -8.23 16.28
N GLU A 196 5.71 -7.15 16.73
CA GLU A 196 5.13 -5.80 16.68
C GLU A 196 5.15 -5.25 15.26
N ILE A 197 6.26 -5.43 14.55
CA ILE A 197 6.35 -5.05 13.13
C ILE A 197 5.24 -5.74 12.32
N LEU A 198 4.98 -7.02 12.60
CA LEU A 198 3.92 -7.81 12.00
C LEU A 198 2.51 -7.23 12.28
N ALA A 199 2.22 -6.89 13.54
CA ALA A 199 0.94 -6.31 13.92
C ALA A 199 0.74 -4.90 13.34
N GLU A 200 1.77 -4.06 13.34
CA GLU A 200 1.74 -2.71 12.75
C GLU A 200 1.56 -2.76 11.22
N ASP A 201 2.20 -3.71 10.55
CA ASP A 201 1.97 -3.95 9.12
C ASP A 201 0.54 -4.47 8.87
N TYR A 202 -0.02 -5.26 9.79
CA TYR A 202 -1.41 -5.71 9.71
C TYR A 202 -2.38 -4.54 9.82
N VAL A 203 -2.24 -3.65 10.79
CA VAL A 203 -3.10 -2.46 10.93
C VAL A 203 -3.07 -1.64 9.64
N GLN A 204 -1.88 -1.40 9.08
CA GLN A 204 -1.73 -0.64 7.84
C GLN A 204 -2.37 -1.33 6.62
N LEU A 205 -2.13 -2.62 6.40
CA LEU A 205 -2.60 -3.32 5.19
C LEU A 205 -4.04 -3.81 5.28
N PHE A 206 -4.50 -4.16 6.48
CA PHE A 206 -5.73 -4.93 6.71
C PHE A 206 -6.67 -4.30 7.72
N GLY A 207 -6.22 -3.32 8.51
CA GLY A 207 -7.03 -2.63 9.49
C GLY A 207 -8.27 -1.93 8.91
N SER A 208 -9.26 -1.73 9.76
CA SER A 208 -10.47 -1.00 9.49
C SER A 208 -10.20 0.50 9.25
N PRO A 209 -11.17 1.27 8.72
CA PRO A 209 -11.03 2.71 8.62
C PRO A 209 -10.74 3.41 9.96
N ASN A 210 -11.34 2.96 11.07
CA ASN A 210 -11.09 3.57 12.38
C ASN A 210 -9.68 3.21 12.89
N ALA A 211 -9.24 1.95 12.69
CA ALA A 211 -7.90 1.52 13.10
C ALA A 211 -6.76 2.24 12.36
N LEU A 212 -7.00 2.68 11.12
CA LEU A 212 -6.04 3.46 10.34
C LEU A 212 -5.94 4.93 10.76
N LYS A 213 -7.01 5.46 11.36
CA LYS A 213 -7.12 6.89 11.67
C LYS A 213 -6.18 7.21 12.84
N GLY A 214 -5.18 8.05 12.57
CA GLY A 214 -4.16 8.40 13.56
C GLY A 214 -3.12 7.31 13.82
N HIS A 215 -3.10 6.22 13.05
CA HIS A 215 -2.10 5.17 13.19
C HIS A 215 -0.93 5.34 12.20
N MET A 216 0.29 5.21 12.72
CA MET A 216 1.53 5.08 11.96
C MET A 216 2.41 4.04 12.66
N GLN A 217 3.19 3.30 11.88
CA GLN A 217 4.09 2.29 12.43
C GLN A 217 5.08 2.91 13.41
N MET A 218 5.31 2.26 14.55
CA MET A 218 6.29 2.74 15.54
C MET A 218 7.72 2.89 14.98
N ASN A 219 8.10 2.04 14.02
CA ASN A 219 9.41 2.09 13.38
C ASN A 219 9.47 3.12 12.26
N VAL A 220 9.84 4.34 12.62
CA VAL A 220 10.01 5.44 11.68
C VAL A 220 11.11 5.21 10.62
N HIS A 221 12.00 4.23 10.81
CA HIS A 221 13.11 3.94 9.88
C HIS A 221 12.81 2.81 8.89
N LEU A 222 11.79 1.99 9.14
CA LEU A 222 11.35 0.98 8.18
C LEU A 222 10.55 1.66 7.06
N PRO A 223 10.68 1.25 5.80
CA PRO A 223 9.72 1.59 4.76
C PRO A 223 8.32 1.18 5.19
N THR A 224 7.29 1.88 4.73
CA THR A 224 5.90 1.44 4.97
C THR A 224 5.63 0.14 4.22
N PRO A 225 4.66 -0.69 4.65
CA PRO A 225 4.28 -1.88 3.89
C PRO A 225 3.79 -1.55 2.46
N PHE A 226 3.37 -0.31 2.21
CA PHE A 226 2.96 0.16 0.87
C PHE A 226 4.14 0.39 -0.08
N GLU A 227 5.34 0.64 0.46
CA GLU A 227 6.58 0.85 -0.29
C GLU A 227 7.26 -0.46 -0.70
N LEU A 228 6.79 -1.61 -0.21
CA LEU A 228 7.41 -2.92 -0.41
C LEU A 228 6.51 -3.83 -1.28
N PRO A 229 6.67 -3.81 -2.62
CA PRO A 229 5.93 -4.71 -3.50
C PRO A 229 6.11 -6.18 -3.17
N ALA A 230 7.28 -6.58 -2.68
CA ALA A 230 7.56 -7.96 -2.26
C ALA A 230 6.66 -8.38 -1.09
N LEU A 231 6.44 -7.50 -0.11
CA LEU A 231 5.55 -7.74 1.02
C LEU A 231 4.08 -7.86 0.58
N GLN A 232 3.61 -6.96 -0.27
CA GLN A 232 2.26 -7.06 -0.84
C GLN A 232 2.09 -8.34 -1.66
N THR A 233 3.14 -8.75 -2.40
CA THR A 233 3.14 -10.01 -3.16
C THR A 233 3.11 -11.23 -2.26
N TYR A 234 3.87 -11.21 -1.16
CA TYR A 234 3.82 -12.25 -0.13
C TYR A 234 2.39 -12.43 0.39
N TRP A 235 1.73 -11.34 0.81
CA TRP A 235 0.36 -11.42 1.30
C TRP A 235 -0.65 -11.81 0.22
N LYS A 236 -0.48 -11.35 -1.02
CA LYS A 236 -1.28 -11.82 -2.15
C LYS A 236 -1.18 -13.34 -2.32
N ASN A 237 0.01 -13.90 -2.22
CA ASN A 237 0.21 -15.35 -2.37
C ASN A 237 -0.43 -16.14 -1.22
N GLN A 238 -0.44 -15.58 -0.01
CA GLN A 238 -1.10 -16.20 1.15
C GLN A 238 -2.62 -16.13 1.10
N LEU A 239 -3.18 -15.02 0.57
CA LEU A 239 -4.60 -14.70 0.67
C LEU A 239 -5.39 -14.90 -0.63
N GLY A 240 -4.74 -14.83 -1.80
CA GLY A 240 -5.38 -14.87 -3.11
C GLY A 240 -6.10 -13.57 -3.48
N ALA A 241 -7.05 -13.65 -4.43
CA ALA A 241 -7.90 -12.50 -4.75
C ALA A 241 -8.75 -12.10 -3.52
N PRO A 242 -9.04 -10.80 -3.30
CA PRO A 242 -8.80 -9.64 -4.18
C PRO A 242 -7.51 -8.85 -3.87
N TYR A 243 -6.48 -9.48 -3.30
CA TYR A 243 -5.27 -8.79 -2.85
C TYR A 243 -4.25 -8.64 -3.99
N GLU A 244 -4.21 -7.46 -4.61
CA GLU A 244 -3.28 -7.15 -5.69
C GLU A 244 -2.30 -6.05 -5.27
N PRO A 245 -0.97 -6.23 -5.46
CA PRO A 245 0.02 -5.20 -5.18
C PRO A 245 -0.25 -3.91 -5.94
N MET A 246 -0.14 -2.78 -5.25
CA MET A 246 -0.31 -1.46 -5.81
C MET A 246 0.85 -0.54 -5.41
N PRO A 247 1.21 0.43 -6.27
CA PRO A 247 2.19 1.45 -5.90
C PRO A 247 1.66 2.30 -4.72
N PRO A 248 2.57 2.86 -3.90
CA PRO A 248 2.18 3.75 -2.81
C PRO A 248 1.48 5.01 -3.34
N LEU A 249 0.62 5.61 -2.50
CA LEU A 249 -0.01 6.90 -2.80
C LEU A 249 1.07 8.00 -2.81
N PRO A 250 0.98 8.98 -3.72
CA PRO A 250 1.88 10.12 -3.70
C PRO A 250 1.56 11.01 -2.49
N LEU A 251 2.60 11.45 -1.78
CA LEU A 251 2.53 12.48 -0.74
C LEU A 251 3.74 13.41 -0.91
N ARG A 252 3.51 14.70 -1.10
CA ARG A 252 4.57 15.69 -1.35
C ARG A 252 4.30 16.99 -0.59
N LEU A 253 5.37 17.66 -0.18
CA LEU A 253 5.32 19.06 0.24
C LEU A 253 5.44 19.93 -1.02
N THR A 254 4.41 20.73 -1.32
CA THR A 254 4.41 21.60 -2.52
C THR A 254 4.68 23.06 -2.20
N ASN A 255 4.40 23.46 -0.96
CA ASN A 255 4.73 24.79 -0.47
C ASN A 255 4.67 24.78 1.06
N TYR A 256 5.26 25.79 1.69
CA TYR A 256 5.05 26.07 3.10
C TYR A 256 5.15 27.57 3.37
N THR A 257 4.56 28.02 4.47
CA THR A 257 4.86 29.32 5.06
C THR A 257 5.27 29.13 6.51
N VAL A 258 6.04 30.07 7.05
CA VAL A 258 6.45 30.06 8.45
C VAL A 258 6.25 31.44 9.06
N LYS A 259 5.62 31.48 10.24
CA LYS A 259 5.47 32.70 11.04
C LYS A 259 5.73 32.37 12.50
N ASN A 260 6.69 33.07 13.13
CA ASN A 260 7.06 32.85 14.53
C ASN A 260 7.36 31.37 14.86
N ASN A 261 8.14 30.69 14.00
CA ASN A 261 8.47 29.27 14.10
C ASN A 261 7.28 28.28 14.01
N VAL A 262 6.11 28.76 13.59
CA VAL A 262 4.93 27.93 13.31
C VAL A 262 4.77 27.80 11.80
N TYR A 263 4.68 26.56 11.33
CA TYR A 263 4.62 26.23 9.91
C TYR A 263 3.17 25.99 9.46
N ALA A 264 2.85 26.48 8.26
CA ALA A 264 1.72 26.01 7.49
C ALA A 264 2.24 25.21 6.30
N LEU A 265 1.93 23.92 6.26
CA LEU A 265 2.45 22.99 5.24
C LEU A 265 1.39 22.72 4.19
N LYS A 266 1.70 22.93 2.91
CA LYS A 266 0.83 22.59 1.79
C LYS A 266 1.21 21.21 1.26
N LEU A 267 0.37 20.22 1.54
CA LEU A 267 0.61 18.83 1.19
C LEU A 267 -0.22 18.44 -0.03
N TYR A 268 0.44 17.85 -1.02
CA TYR A 268 -0.18 17.26 -2.20
C TYR A 268 -0.37 15.77 -2.02
N THR A 269 -1.54 15.26 -2.40
CA THR A 269 -1.78 13.83 -2.54
C THR A 269 -2.84 13.53 -3.60
N TYR A 270 -2.89 12.26 -4.01
CA TYR A 270 -3.95 11.68 -4.82
C TYR A 270 -4.42 10.39 -4.18
N ALA A 271 -5.74 10.26 -4.07
CA ALA A 271 -6.39 9.08 -3.52
C ALA A 271 -7.62 8.71 -4.36
N ASP A 272 -7.90 7.41 -4.50
CA ASP A 272 -9.05 6.89 -5.25
C ASP A 272 -10.34 6.87 -4.40
N ALA A 273 -10.20 7.10 -3.10
CA ALA A 273 -11.25 7.24 -2.09
C ALA A 273 -10.84 8.28 -1.05
N THR A 274 -11.66 8.51 -0.03
CA THR A 274 -11.25 9.34 1.11
C THR A 274 -10.04 8.70 1.79
N ALA A 275 -8.98 9.48 1.99
CA ALA A 275 -7.78 9.06 2.70
C ALA A 275 -7.56 9.92 3.95
N TYR A 276 -6.91 9.34 4.95
CA TYR A 276 -6.56 9.98 6.22
C TYR A 276 -5.12 10.43 6.18
N VAL A 277 -4.85 11.59 6.77
CA VAL A 277 -3.52 12.15 6.94
C VAL A 277 -3.14 12.03 8.40
N ASN A 278 -2.07 11.30 8.65
CA ASN A 278 -1.53 11.06 9.97
C ASN A 278 -0.16 11.74 10.09
N ALA A 279 0.20 12.16 11.30
CA ALA A 279 1.48 12.77 11.60
C ALA A 279 2.12 12.21 12.87
N GLN A 280 3.44 12.25 12.96
CA GLN A 280 4.23 11.81 14.12
C GLN A 280 5.51 12.64 14.22
N ASP A 281 6.14 12.70 15.40
CA ASP A 281 7.47 13.27 15.51
C ASP A 281 8.54 12.40 14.81
N GLY A 282 9.62 13.03 14.36
CA GLY A 282 10.71 12.38 13.63
C GLY A 282 11.48 11.31 14.41
N ASN A 283 11.41 11.34 15.74
CA ASN A 283 12.12 10.42 16.62
C ASN A 283 11.23 9.25 17.08
N GLY A 284 9.93 9.28 16.76
CA GLY A 284 8.95 8.32 17.24
C GLY A 284 8.81 8.32 18.75
N ARG A 285 8.98 9.48 19.40
CA ARG A 285 8.84 9.64 20.85
C ARG A 285 7.38 9.61 21.27
N TYR A 286 6.49 10.11 20.43
CA TYR A 286 5.06 10.25 20.69
C TYR A 286 4.24 9.38 19.74
N ALA A 287 3.03 9.04 20.19
CA ALA A 287 2.04 8.40 19.35
C ALA A 287 1.70 9.27 18.14
N SER A 288 1.40 8.63 17.01
CA SER A 288 0.90 9.35 15.84
C SER A 288 -0.48 9.94 16.09
N VAL A 289 -0.78 11.00 15.36
CA VAL A 289 -2.03 11.76 15.47
C VAL A 289 -2.69 11.89 14.11
N TYR A 290 -4.02 11.88 14.10
CA TYR A 290 -4.81 12.19 12.93
C TYR A 290 -4.88 13.71 12.74
N ILE A 291 -4.52 14.21 11.55
CA ILE A 291 -4.49 15.66 11.28
C ILE A 291 -5.54 16.12 10.26
N GLY A 292 -6.21 15.18 9.58
CA GLY A 292 -7.29 15.49 8.65
C GLY A 292 -7.51 14.40 7.62
N SER A 293 -8.47 14.63 6.71
CA SER A 293 -8.75 13.74 5.59
C SER A 293 -8.73 14.50 4.28
N VAL A 294 -8.42 13.77 3.21
CA VAL A 294 -8.51 14.25 1.83
C VAL A 294 -9.58 13.45 1.11
N PRO A 295 -10.54 14.09 0.42
CA PRO A 295 -11.50 13.38 -0.40
C PRO A 295 -10.83 12.79 -1.65
N LYS A 296 -11.55 11.91 -2.34
CA LYS A 296 -11.13 11.33 -3.63
C LYS A 296 -10.64 12.40 -4.62
N GLY A 297 -9.57 12.08 -5.34
CA GLY A 297 -8.99 12.87 -6.42
C GLY A 297 -7.67 13.53 -6.04
N VAL A 298 -7.22 14.45 -6.89
CA VAL A 298 -6.01 15.25 -6.66
C VAL A 298 -6.33 16.39 -5.69
N LYS A 299 -5.56 16.50 -4.60
CA LYS A 299 -5.73 17.56 -3.60
C LYS A 299 -4.40 18.14 -3.15
N GLU A 300 -4.37 19.46 -3.03
CA GLU A 300 -3.38 20.20 -2.26
C GLU A 300 -4.09 20.82 -1.06
N THR A 301 -3.74 20.36 0.15
CA THR A 301 -4.36 20.81 1.40
C THR A 301 -3.31 21.52 2.26
N THR A 302 -3.64 22.70 2.75
CA THR A 302 -2.79 23.43 3.71
C THR A 302 -3.17 23.02 5.14
N TYR A 303 -2.18 22.54 5.89
CA TYR A 303 -2.27 22.26 7.32
C TYR A 303 -1.54 23.36 8.07
N ASP A 304 -2.29 24.31 8.64
CA ASP A 304 -1.74 25.47 9.35
C ASP A 304 -1.61 25.18 10.85
N GLY A 305 -0.36 25.04 11.32
CA GLY A 305 -0.03 24.81 12.72
C GLY A 305 -0.55 25.88 13.69
N ALA A 306 -0.91 27.07 13.22
CA ALA A 306 -1.51 28.11 14.06
C ALA A 306 -3.01 27.87 14.33
N THR A 307 -3.67 27.07 13.49
CA THR A 307 -5.12 26.81 13.55
C THR A 307 -5.46 25.40 14.03
N LEU A 308 -4.49 24.48 13.95
CA LEU A 308 -4.63 23.11 14.44
C LEU A 308 -4.78 23.08 15.97
N ASN A 309 -5.49 22.07 16.48
CA ASN A 309 -5.66 21.87 17.91
C ASN A 309 -4.32 21.58 18.61
N ASN A 310 -4.31 21.65 19.95
CA ASN A 310 -3.08 21.47 20.74
C ASN A 310 -2.49 20.06 20.67
N GLU A 311 -3.27 19.04 20.31
CA GLU A 311 -2.79 17.66 20.18
C GLU A 311 -1.91 17.49 18.94
N VAL A 312 -2.07 18.36 17.93
CA VAL A 312 -1.36 18.28 16.65
C VAL A 312 -0.40 19.46 16.45
N SER A 313 -0.76 20.66 16.90
CA SER A 313 -0.07 21.91 16.52
C SER A 313 1.41 21.96 16.91
N TRP A 314 1.82 21.20 17.93
CA TRP A 314 3.22 21.10 18.34
C TRP A 314 4.11 20.44 17.27
N LEU A 315 3.58 19.54 16.44
CA LEU A 315 4.30 18.93 15.31
C LEU A 315 4.65 19.94 14.22
N PHE A 316 3.99 21.09 14.19
CA PHE A 316 4.16 22.16 13.21
C PHE A 316 5.04 23.31 13.73
N ARG A 317 5.78 23.08 14.82
CA ARG A 317 6.63 24.09 15.47
C ARG A 317 8.07 23.61 15.53
N SER A 318 8.97 24.32 14.84
CA SER A 318 10.41 23.97 14.85
C SER A 318 11.07 24.13 16.22
N THR A 319 10.43 24.85 17.15
CA THR A 319 10.90 24.95 18.54
C THR A 319 10.53 23.75 19.41
N MET A 320 9.63 22.88 18.93
CA MET A 320 9.16 21.70 19.68
C MET A 320 9.71 20.40 19.08
N VAL A 321 9.79 20.34 17.75
CA VAL A 321 10.35 19.19 17.01
C VAL A 321 11.23 19.67 15.87
N ASP A 322 12.35 18.99 15.65
CA ASP A 322 13.21 19.24 14.49
C ASP A 322 12.63 18.64 13.20
N THR A 323 11.87 17.55 13.34
CA THR A 323 11.32 16.77 12.24
C THR A 323 9.91 16.29 12.56
N ALA A 324 9.01 16.43 11.59
CA ALA A 324 7.69 15.82 11.59
C ALA A 324 7.56 14.84 10.43
N LEU A 325 6.89 13.72 10.67
CA LEU A 325 6.63 12.65 9.71
C LEU A 325 5.16 12.69 9.32
N PHE A 326 4.87 12.55 8.03
CA PHE A 326 3.50 12.53 7.52
C PHE A 326 3.27 11.30 6.65
N ARG A 327 2.05 10.75 6.75
CA ARG A 327 1.57 9.66 5.90
C ARG A 327 0.13 9.88 5.49
N VAL A 328 -0.20 9.44 4.29
CA VAL A 328 -1.58 9.32 3.82
C VAL A 328 -1.93 7.84 3.78
N VAL A 329 -3.07 7.45 4.37
CA VAL A 329 -3.60 6.08 4.35
C VAL A 329 -5.04 6.09 3.85
N GLN A 330 -5.35 5.20 2.91
CA GLN A 330 -6.65 5.08 2.27
C GLN A 330 -7.23 3.70 2.58
N PRO A 331 -8.27 3.61 3.42
CA PRO A 331 -8.97 2.36 3.64
C PRO A 331 -9.61 1.85 2.36
N THR A 332 -9.65 0.53 2.21
CA THR A 332 -10.37 -0.16 1.13
C THR A 332 -11.33 -1.20 1.70
N THR A 333 -12.44 -1.44 1.00
CA THR A 333 -13.41 -2.48 1.35
C THR A 333 -12.98 -3.86 0.87
N LYS A 334 -12.09 -3.94 -0.13
CA LYS A 334 -11.54 -5.17 -0.72
C LYS A 334 -10.06 -4.96 -1.06
N GLY A 335 -9.28 -6.03 -0.96
CA GLY A 335 -7.85 -6.04 -1.27
C GLY A 335 -7.04 -5.36 -0.17
N PHE A 336 -5.85 -4.87 -0.48
CA PHE A 336 -5.06 -4.11 0.51
C PHE A 336 -5.64 -2.72 0.73
N ASN A 337 -5.51 -2.20 1.95
CA ASN A 337 -5.49 -0.76 2.15
C ASN A 337 -4.33 -0.15 1.34
N ARG A 338 -4.42 1.14 1.00
CA ARG A 338 -3.33 1.86 0.34
C ARG A 338 -2.75 2.90 1.28
N GLY A 339 -1.51 3.30 1.03
CA GLY A 339 -0.90 4.42 1.73
C GLY A 339 0.35 4.92 1.05
N SER A 340 0.88 6.04 1.54
CA SER A 340 2.06 6.69 1.00
C SER A 340 3.35 6.15 1.61
N ALA A 341 4.47 6.53 0.98
CA ALA A 341 5.75 6.58 1.69
C ALA A 341 5.69 7.59 2.85
N THR A 342 6.65 7.52 3.77
CA THR A 342 6.76 8.51 4.86
C THR A 342 7.36 9.81 4.33
N LEU A 343 6.60 10.90 4.33
CA LEU A 343 7.14 12.22 4.08
C LEU A 343 7.82 12.73 5.36
N ARG A 344 9.15 12.85 5.35
CA ARG A 344 9.94 13.40 6.46
C ARG A 344 10.16 14.89 6.24
N VAL A 345 9.55 15.74 7.05
CA VAL A 345 9.72 17.19 7.03
C VAL A 345 10.69 17.59 8.12
N GLN A 346 11.95 17.79 7.76
CA GLN A 346 12.96 18.36 8.65
C GLN A 346 12.93 19.89 8.50
N TYR A 347 12.55 20.61 9.55
CA TYR A 347 12.27 22.05 9.44
C TYR A 347 13.50 22.89 9.10
N GLY A 348 14.69 22.46 9.54
CA GLY A 348 15.95 23.15 9.22
C GLY A 348 16.41 23.02 7.77
N THR A 349 15.84 22.10 6.98
CA THR A 349 16.21 21.82 5.57
C THR A 349 14.99 21.75 4.66
N ILE A 350 13.86 22.30 5.10
CA ILE A 350 12.54 22.13 4.47
C ILE A 350 12.47 22.60 3.02
N ASP A 351 13.26 23.61 2.64
CA ASP A 351 13.32 24.11 1.26
C ASP A 351 13.73 23.03 0.26
N SER A 352 14.61 22.10 0.66
CA SER A 352 15.06 20.99 -0.19
C SER A 352 13.96 19.95 -0.48
N LEU A 353 12.87 19.97 0.29
CA LEU A 353 11.75 19.03 0.17
C LEU A 353 10.62 19.55 -0.72
N VAL A 354 10.61 20.85 -1.01
CA VAL A 354 9.54 21.48 -1.79
C VAL A 354 9.67 21.06 -3.25
N SER A 355 8.63 20.45 -3.79
CA SER A 355 8.56 20.06 -5.20
C SER A 355 7.21 20.42 -5.81
N PRO A 356 7.14 20.82 -7.09
CA PRO A 356 5.87 21.10 -7.72
C PRO A 356 5.00 19.83 -7.77
N PRO A 357 3.67 19.96 -7.77
CA PRO A 357 2.77 18.85 -8.04
C PRO A 357 3.16 18.12 -9.33
N PRO A 358 3.10 16.78 -9.37
CA PRO A 358 3.28 16.05 -10.61
C PRO A 358 2.16 16.41 -11.59
N LEU A 359 2.49 16.44 -12.88
CA LEU A 359 1.51 16.69 -13.95
C LEU A 359 0.37 15.67 -13.92
N PHE A 360 0.71 14.39 -13.68
CA PHE A 360 -0.26 13.32 -13.48
C PHE A 360 0.01 12.64 -12.12
N PRO A 361 -0.99 12.55 -11.24
CA PRO A 361 -0.87 12.03 -9.88
C PRO A 361 -0.50 10.55 -9.81
N ASP A 362 -1.02 9.77 -10.76
CA ASP A 362 -0.92 8.31 -10.82
C ASP A 362 0.31 7.85 -11.61
N VAL A 363 1.16 8.79 -12.04
CA VAL A 363 2.43 8.51 -12.68
C VAL A 363 3.54 8.53 -11.64
N VAL A 364 4.02 7.33 -11.31
CA VAL A 364 5.09 7.09 -10.34
C VAL A 364 6.41 6.79 -11.10
N GLY A 365 7.52 7.32 -10.59
CA GLY A 365 8.85 7.17 -11.15
C GLY A 365 9.26 8.31 -12.07
N GLU A 366 10.49 8.78 -11.91
CA GLU A 366 11.02 9.97 -12.61
C GLU A 366 10.99 9.82 -14.13
N GLU A 367 11.44 8.67 -14.66
CA GLU A 367 11.48 8.42 -16.10
C GLU A 367 10.10 8.52 -16.76
N LEU A 368 9.07 7.94 -16.12
CA LEU A 368 7.71 7.97 -16.65
C LEU A 368 7.07 9.35 -16.48
N GLN A 369 7.39 10.08 -15.41
CA GLN A 369 6.96 11.47 -15.24
C GLN A 369 7.56 12.38 -16.32
N GLU A 370 8.85 12.22 -16.62
CA GLU A 370 9.53 12.95 -17.67
C GLU A 370 8.93 12.63 -19.05
N ALA A 371 8.72 11.35 -19.34
CA ALA A 371 8.12 10.93 -20.60
C ALA A 371 6.69 11.43 -20.77
N ALA A 372 5.87 11.35 -19.72
CA ALA A 372 4.51 11.86 -19.75
C ALA A 372 4.49 13.40 -19.90
N ARG A 373 5.37 14.12 -19.20
CA ARG A 373 5.50 15.58 -19.34
C ARG A 373 5.89 15.99 -20.76
N LEU A 374 6.95 15.38 -21.31
CA LEU A 374 7.40 15.66 -22.67
C LEU A 374 6.27 15.46 -23.69
N LEU A 375 5.57 14.33 -23.63
CA LEU A 375 4.50 14.04 -24.56
C LEU A 375 3.23 14.89 -24.32
N TYR A 376 3.00 15.35 -23.09
CA TYR A 376 1.92 16.29 -22.80
C TYR A 376 2.21 17.66 -23.39
N GLU A 377 3.42 18.19 -23.18
CA GLU A 377 3.87 19.47 -23.75
C GLU A 377 3.84 19.46 -25.28
N ARG A 378 4.10 18.29 -25.88
CA ARG A 378 3.99 18.07 -27.34
C ARG A 378 2.56 17.78 -27.81
N SER A 379 1.56 17.85 -26.93
CA SER A 379 0.14 17.59 -27.22
C SER A 379 -0.14 16.17 -27.77
N VAL A 380 0.74 15.21 -27.47
CA VAL A 380 0.58 13.80 -27.84
C VAL A 380 -0.39 13.11 -26.89
N ILE A 381 -0.28 13.42 -25.59
CA ILE A 381 -1.17 12.92 -24.53
C ILE A 381 -1.82 14.08 -23.77
N SER A 382 -2.97 13.83 -23.14
CA SER A 382 -3.74 14.83 -22.38
C SER A 382 -4.20 14.36 -21.00
N GLY A 383 -4.02 13.07 -20.66
CA GLY A 383 -4.64 12.45 -19.48
C GLY A 383 -6.15 12.28 -19.61
N PHE A 384 -6.80 12.07 -18.47
CA PHE A 384 -8.24 11.86 -18.31
C PHE A 384 -8.89 13.01 -17.52
N PRO A 385 -10.23 13.18 -17.58
CA PRO A 385 -10.93 14.27 -16.88
C PRO A 385 -10.75 14.29 -15.35
N ASP A 386 -10.39 13.15 -14.75
CA ASP A 386 -10.07 13.01 -13.32
C ASP A 386 -8.64 13.45 -12.96
N GLY A 387 -7.88 13.94 -13.95
CA GLY A 387 -6.48 14.37 -13.80
C GLY A 387 -5.46 13.24 -13.92
N THR A 388 -5.89 11.99 -14.09
CA THR A 388 -5.00 10.82 -14.17
C THR A 388 -4.45 10.58 -15.58
N PHE A 389 -3.39 9.78 -15.69
CA PHE A 389 -2.82 9.32 -16.96
C PHE A 389 -3.15 7.85 -17.28
N ARG A 390 -3.39 7.05 -16.24
CA ARG A 390 -3.65 5.60 -16.21
C ARG A 390 -2.52 4.79 -16.84
N PRO A 391 -1.28 4.85 -16.32
CA PRO A 391 -0.12 4.23 -16.96
C PRO A 391 -0.21 2.70 -17.08
N ASN A 392 -1.00 2.04 -16.23
CA ASN A 392 -1.19 0.60 -16.22
C ASN A 392 -2.34 0.12 -17.10
N GLU A 393 -3.14 1.02 -17.68
CA GLU A 393 -4.22 0.63 -18.59
C GLU A 393 -3.64 0.04 -19.88
N ARG A 394 -4.16 -1.11 -20.29
CA ARG A 394 -3.76 -1.80 -21.51
C ARG A 394 -4.07 -0.95 -22.73
N LEU A 395 -3.10 -0.79 -23.63
CA LEU A 395 -3.21 0.13 -24.76
C LEU A 395 -3.87 -0.55 -25.96
N LEU A 396 -4.91 0.07 -26.49
CA LEU A 396 -5.56 -0.35 -27.74
C LEU A 396 -4.71 0.09 -28.94
N ARG A 397 -4.72 -0.70 -30.02
CA ARG A 397 -4.00 -0.38 -31.26
C ARG A 397 -4.36 1.00 -31.81
N ARG A 398 -5.64 1.39 -31.78
CA ARG A 398 -6.03 2.75 -32.18
C ARG A 398 -5.41 3.83 -31.31
N HIS A 399 -5.27 3.62 -30.00
CA HIS A 399 -4.71 4.61 -29.08
C HIS A 399 -3.21 4.79 -29.33
N ALA A 400 -2.49 3.72 -29.67
CA ALA A 400 -1.09 3.82 -30.11
C ALA A 400 -0.96 4.63 -31.40
N ALA A 401 -1.82 4.37 -32.40
CA ALA A 401 -1.87 5.16 -33.63
C ALA A 401 -2.16 6.64 -33.38
N LEU A 402 -3.17 6.94 -32.55
CA LEU A 402 -3.53 8.31 -32.16
C LEU A 402 -2.34 9.08 -31.57
N MET A 403 -1.54 8.45 -30.72
CA MET A 403 -0.33 9.07 -30.16
C MET A 403 0.71 9.34 -31.26
N LEU A 404 0.94 8.40 -32.17
CA LEU A 404 1.89 8.57 -33.28
C LEU A 404 1.44 9.64 -34.28
N ILE A 405 0.15 9.70 -34.61
CA ILE A 405 -0.42 10.73 -35.50
C ILE A 405 -0.17 12.13 -34.94
N ARG A 406 -0.39 12.32 -33.63
CA ARG A 406 -0.17 13.60 -32.95
C ARG A 406 1.32 13.96 -32.91
N GLU A 407 2.18 13.01 -32.54
CA GLU A 407 3.63 13.21 -32.46
C GLU A 407 4.23 13.58 -33.81
N LEU A 408 3.80 12.91 -34.87
CA LEU A 408 4.27 13.12 -36.24
C LEU A 408 3.51 14.23 -36.98
N LYS A 409 2.49 14.83 -36.34
CA LYS A 409 1.62 15.87 -36.92
C LYS A 409 1.03 15.47 -38.27
N LEU A 410 0.62 14.21 -38.41
CA LEU A 410 0.12 13.65 -39.66
C LEU A 410 -1.33 14.09 -39.94
N THR A 411 -1.62 14.35 -41.20
CA THR A 411 -2.95 14.68 -41.71
C THR A 411 -3.37 13.65 -42.74
N LEU A 412 -4.67 13.51 -43.00
CA LEU A 412 -5.15 12.55 -44.00
C LEU A 412 -4.67 12.97 -45.38
N PRO A 413 -3.96 12.10 -46.14
CA PRO A 413 -3.55 12.44 -47.49
C PRO A 413 -4.78 12.70 -48.36
N GLU A 414 -4.67 13.68 -49.27
CA GLU A 414 -5.77 13.99 -50.17
C GLU A 414 -6.20 12.75 -50.97
N ARG A 415 -7.52 12.57 -51.09
CA ARG A 415 -8.15 11.47 -51.85
C ARG A 415 -7.82 10.07 -51.33
N TYR A 416 -7.24 9.93 -50.14
CA TYR A 416 -7.05 8.63 -49.53
C TYR A 416 -8.41 8.00 -49.19
N VAL A 417 -8.62 6.78 -49.67
CA VAL A 417 -9.78 5.95 -49.34
C VAL A 417 -9.30 4.79 -48.49
N MET A 418 -9.87 4.70 -47.28
CA MET A 418 -9.59 3.61 -46.35
C MET A 418 -9.95 2.27 -46.98
N LYS A 419 -9.06 1.29 -46.83
CA LYS A 419 -9.20 -0.06 -47.37
C LYS A 419 -9.67 -1.05 -46.30
N ALA A 420 -9.40 -0.74 -45.04
CA ALA A 420 -9.85 -1.52 -43.89
C ALA A 420 -11.38 -1.67 -43.84
N THR A 421 -11.83 -2.89 -43.59
CA THR A 421 -13.26 -3.26 -43.60
C THR A 421 -13.90 -3.23 -42.21
N ASP A 422 -13.09 -3.18 -41.14
CA ASP A 422 -13.52 -3.17 -39.74
C ASP A 422 -13.56 -1.78 -39.11
N VAL A 423 -13.43 -0.74 -39.94
CA VAL A 423 -13.53 0.67 -39.54
C VAL A 423 -14.53 1.37 -40.46
N LYS A 424 -15.58 1.94 -39.88
CA LYS A 424 -16.73 2.51 -40.61
C LYS A 424 -16.67 4.05 -40.60
N PRO A 425 -17.15 4.74 -41.64
CA PRO A 425 -17.22 6.22 -41.67
C PRO A 425 -17.97 6.84 -40.48
N THR A 426 -18.88 6.08 -39.84
CA THR A 426 -19.62 6.50 -38.65
C THR A 426 -18.83 6.38 -37.35
N ASP A 427 -17.67 5.71 -37.36
CA ASP A 427 -16.86 5.56 -36.15
C ASP A 427 -16.24 6.91 -35.78
N PRO A 428 -16.29 7.31 -34.49
CA PRO A 428 -15.79 8.62 -34.07
C PRO A 428 -14.28 8.82 -34.24
N TRP A 429 -13.56 7.76 -34.61
CA TRP A 429 -12.10 7.71 -34.83
C TRP A 429 -11.76 7.27 -36.28
N TYR A 430 -12.72 7.33 -37.20
CA TYR A 430 -12.54 6.95 -38.61
C TYR A 430 -11.40 7.72 -39.28
N LYS A 431 -11.37 9.05 -39.08
CA LYS A 431 -10.35 9.92 -39.70
C LYS A 431 -8.95 9.53 -39.26
N GLU A 432 -8.75 9.27 -37.98
CA GLU A 432 -7.46 8.89 -37.40
C GLU A 432 -7.03 7.51 -37.87
N MET A 433 -7.96 6.57 -38.08
CA MET A 433 -7.60 5.29 -38.67
C MET A 433 -7.27 5.39 -40.16
N ALA A 434 -7.91 6.30 -40.89
CA ALA A 434 -7.58 6.53 -42.28
C ALA A 434 -6.14 7.05 -42.41
N ILE A 435 -5.74 7.96 -41.52
CA ILE A 435 -4.35 8.42 -41.40
C ILE A 435 -3.44 7.26 -41.00
N ALA A 436 -3.81 6.48 -39.98
CA ALA A 436 -2.99 5.36 -39.53
C ALA A 436 -2.76 4.30 -40.60
N GLU A 437 -3.78 4.01 -41.43
CA GLU A 437 -3.65 3.07 -42.56
C GLU A 437 -2.81 3.68 -43.69
N ALA A 438 -3.03 4.96 -44.02
CA ALA A 438 -2.33 5.65 -45.11
C ALA A 438 -0.81 5.72 -44.89
N TYR A 439 -0.40 5.98 -43.65
CA TYR A 439 1.02 6.08 -43.27
C TYR A 439 1.59 4.77 -42.73
N GLY A 440 0.82 3.67 -42.73
CA GLY A 440 1.27 2.40 -42.17
C GLY A 440 1.58 2.46 -40.67
N LEU A 441 0.96 3.36 -39.90
CA LEU A 441 1.06 3.35 -38.43
C LEU A 441 0.40 2.11 -37.84
N LEU A 442 -0.69 1.67 -38.47
CA LEU A 442 -1.28 0.36 -38.21
C LEU A 442 -1.26 -0.44 -39.51
N THR A 443 -0.80 -1.67 -39.41
CA THR A 443 -1.01 -2.65 -40.46
C THR A 443 -1.90 -3.77 -39.95
N GLY A 444 -2.80 -4.15 -40.83
CA GLY A 444 -3.81 -5.17 -40.63
C GLY A 444 -3.47 -6.50 -41.27
N TYR A 445 -4.36 -7.46 -41.10
CA TYR A 445 -4.38 -8.72 -41.86
C TYR A 445 -5.83 -9.02 -42.25
N ASN A 446 -6.03 -9.76 -43.35
CA ASN A 446 -7.36 -10.08 -43.89
C ASN A 446 -8.25 -8.85 -44.13
N GLY A 447 -7.65 -7.73 -44.57
CA GLY A 447 -8.36 -6.47 -44.85
C GLY A 447 -8.92 -5.75 -43.61
N LYS A 448 -8.37 -6.00 -42.42
CA LYS A 448 -8.83 -5.42 -41.13
C LYS A 448 -7.67 -4.86 -40.31
N LEU A 449 -7.87 -3.74 -39.62
CA LEU A 449 -6.86 -3.07 -38.78
C LEU A 449 -6.82 -3.55 -37.31
N TYR A 450 -7.91 -4.14 -36.83
CA TYR A 450 -8.14 -4.56 -35.45
C TYR A 450 -7.87 -3.44 -34.42
N PRO A 451 -8.51 -2.28 -34.57
CA PRO A 451 -8.22 -1.09 -33.77
C PRO A 451 -8.69 -1.19 -32.31
N ASN A 452 -9.62 -2.10 -32.03
CA ASN A 452 -10.12 -2.42 -30.69
C ASN A 452 -9.32 -3.53 -29.99
N ASP A 453 -8.33 -4.12 -30.66
CA ASP A 453 -7.46 -5.09 -30.02
C ASP A 453 -6.36 -4.37 -29.24
N TYR A 454 -5.91 -5.01 -28.16
CA TYR A 454 -4.75 -4.55 -27.42
C TYR A 454 -3.47 -4.76 -28.24
N ILE A 455 -2.54 -3.79 -28.17
CA ILE A 455 -1.27 -3.87 -28.88
C ILE A 455 -0.27 -4.73 -28.11
N THR A 456 0.33 -5.71 -28.79
CA THR A 456 1.41 -6.54 -28.21
C THR A 456 2.77 -5.83 -28.32
N ARG A 457 3.73 -6.24 -27.49
CA ARG A 457 5.11 -5.72 -27.55
C ARG A 457 5.75 -5.92 -28.93
N ALA A 458 5.56 -7.09 -29.54
CA ALA A 458 6.04 -7.36 -30.89
C ALA A 458 5.44 -6.41 -31.96
N GLN A 459 4.12 -6.14 -31.88
CA GLN A 459 3.46 -5.19 -32.79
C GLN A 459 3.94 -3.76 -32.57
N MET A 460 4.13 -3.34 -31.32
CA MET A 460 4.70 -2.04 -31.00
C MET A 460 6.11 -1.88 -31.60
N ALA A 461 6.96 -2.91 -31.50
CA ALA A 461 8.30 -2.88 -32.09
C ALA A 461 8.26 -2.73 -33.62
N ALA A 462 7.41 -3.51 -34.29
CA ALA A 462 7.24 -3.42 -35.74
C ALA A 462 6.73 -2.04 -36.19
N ILE A 463 5.82 -1.43 -35.43
CA ILE A 463 5.30 -0.09 -35.73
C ILE A 463 6.40 0.95 -35.56
N LEU A 464 7.07 1.01 -34.41
CA LEU A 464 8.08 2.04 -34.16
C LEU A 464 9.24 1.95 -35.15
N THR A 465 9.76 0.74 -35.41
CA THR A 465 10.87 0.55 -36.36
C THR A 465 10.51 0.91 -37.79
N ARG A 466 9.28 0.64 -38.23
CA ARG A 466 8.80 1.09 -39.54
C ARG A 466 8.64 2.61 -39.62
N VAL A 467 8.04 3.21 -38.59
CA VAL A 467 7.68 4.64 -38.58
C VAL A 467 8.89 5.55 -38.36
N TYR A 468 9.88 5.08 -37.61
CA TYR A 468 11.09 5.81 -37.25
C TYR A 468 12.34 5.13 -37.82
N ALA A 469 12.25 4.52 -39.00
CA ALA A 469 13.35 3.78 -39.62
C ALA A 469 14.63 4.63 -39.75
N ASP A 470 14.49 5.90 -40.10
CA ASP A 470 15.61 6.85 -40.26
C ASP A 470 16.21 7.34 -38.94
N VAL A 471 15.56 7.04 -37.80
CA VAL A 471 16.04 7.42 -36.45
C VAL A 471 16.88 6.30 -35.83
N TYR A 472 16.67 5.06 -36.24
CA TYR A 472 17.31 3.92 -35.58
C TYR A 472 18.57 3.45 -36.30
N GLU A 473 19.63 3.24 -35.53
CA GLU A 473 20.83 2.57 -36.01
C GLU A 473 20.56 1.09 -36.27
N GLN A 474 21.19 0.56 -37.31
CA GLN A 474 21.11 -0.86 -37.63
C GLN A 474 21.99 -1.68 -36.67
N PRO A 475 21.51 -2.84 -36.17
CA PRO A 475 22.31 -3.69 -35.29
C PRO A 475 23.61 -4.16 -35.98
N THR A 476 24.73 -4.06 -35.27
CA THR A 476 26.05 -4.52 -35.73
C THR A 476 26.31 -6.01 -35.47
N GLY A 477 25.31 -6.74 -34.98
CA GLY A 477 25.38 -8.18 -34.73
C GLY A 477 24.03 -8.80 -34.34
N ASN A 478 23.95 -10.12 -34.40
CA ASN A 478 22.74 -10.85 -34.04
C ASN A 478 22.68 -11.07 -32.52
N ARG A 479 21.60 -10.60 -31.90
CA ARG A 479 21.33 -10.85 -30.48
C ARG A 479 20.39 -12.04 -30.34
N SER A 480 20.74 -12.97 -29.44
CA SER A 480 19.82 -14.04 -29.06
C SER A 480 18.89 -13.57 -27.93
N PHE A 481 17.58 -13.77 -28.11
CA PHE A 481 16.57 -13.62 -27.06
C PHE A 481 16.06 -15.01 -26.69
N ILE A 482 15.85 -15.27 -25.40
CA ILE A 482 15.39 -16.58 -24.91
C ILE A 482 14.01 -16.94 -25.50
N ASP A 483 13.18 -15.94 -25.78
CA ASP A 483 11.78 -16.08 -26.17
C ASP A 483 11.43 -15.45 -27.54
N VAL A 484 12.43 -15.01 -28.30
CA VAL A 484 12.26 -14.49 -29.67
C VAL A 484 13.34 -15.08 -30.55
N PRO A 485 13.11 -16.26 -31.17
CA PRO A 485 14.07 -16.85 -32.09
C PRO A 485 14.23 -15.99 -33.36
N PRO A 486 15.36 -16.08 -34.08
CA PRO A 486 15.56 -15.35 -35.35
C PRO A 486 14.47 -15.56 -36.41
N SER A 487 13.75 -16.69 -36.37
CA SER A 487 12.63 -16.98 -37.28
C SER A 487 11.31 -16.29 -36.89
N HIS A 488 11.25 -15.63 -35.73
CA HIS A 488 10.05 -14.92 -35.29
C HIS A 488 9.84 -13.67 -36.15
N TRP A 489 8.61 -13.44 -36.62
CA TRP A 489 8.29 -12.35 -37.57
C TRP A 489 8.69 -10.94 -37.07
N ALA A 490 8.72 -10.74 -35.75
CA ALA A 490 9.12 -9.49 -35.13
C ALA A 490 10.59 -9.45 -34.67
N TYR A 491 11.40 -10.47 -34.97
CA TYR A 491 12.78 -10.55 -34.49
C TYR A 491 13.60 -9.32 -34.87
N GLU A 492 13.61 -8.94 -36.15
CA GLU A 492 14.37 -7.76 -36.62
C GLU A 492 13.90 -6.47 -35.95
N PRO A 493 12.59 -6.12 -35.94
CA PRO A 493 12.10 -4.97 -35.18
C PRO A 493 12.51 -4.95 -33.70
N ILE A 494 12.46 -6.12 -33.05
CA ILE A 494 12.82 -6.26 -31.64
C ILE A 494 14.32 -6.06 -31.45
N ASN A 495 15.15 -6.62 -32.33
CA ASN A 495 16.60 -6.47 -32.31
C ASN A 495 17.04 -5.01 -32.56
N THR A 496 16.34 -4.28 -33.44
CA THR A 496 16.58 -2.86 -33.67
C THR A 496 16.26 -2.02 -32.43
N LEU A 497 15.06 -2.16 -31.84
CA LEU A 497 14.70 -1.39 -30.63
C LEU A 497 15.58 -1.74 -29.42
N PHE A 498 15.80 -3.05 -29.26
CA PHE A 498 17.01 -3.69 -28.81
C PHE A 498 18.27 -2.82 -28.65
N TYR A 499 19.01 -2.85 -29.75
CA TYR A 499 20.26 -2.19 -30.02
C TYR A 499 20.21 -0.69 -29.68
N ASN A 500 19.10 -0.03 -30.01
CA ASN A 500 18.90 1.39 -29.78
C ASN A 500 18.50 1.75 -28.34
N ARG A 501 18.42 0.77 -27.41
CA ARG A 501 18.01 0.94 -26.00
C ARG A 501 16.61 1.53 -25.81
N VAL A 502 15.75 1.43 -26.84
CA VAL A 502 14.33 1.78 -26.71
C VAL A 502 13.63 0.75 -25.80
N THR A 503 14.01 -0.52 -25.91
CA THR A 503 13.58 -1.60 -25.03
C THR A 503 14.79 -2.25 -24.35
N ILE A 504 14.61 -2.72 -23.11
CA ILE A 504 15.71 -3.26 -22.28
C ILE A 504 15.41 -4.65 -21.70
N ASN A 505 14.19 -5.17 -21.85
CA ASN A 505 13.78 -6.43 -21.22
C ASN A 505 14.39 -7.65 -21.94
N ASN A 506 14.85 -8.64 -21.15
CA ASN A 506 15.21 -9.99 -21.58
C ASN A 506 14.82 -10.99 -20.48
N PRO A 507 13.88 -11.94 -20.69
CA PRO A 507 13.15 -12.24 -21.94
C PRO A 507 12.33 -11.05 -22.44
N TYR A 508 12.16 -10.95 -23.76
CA TYR A 508 11.53 -9.79 -24.40
C TYR A 508 10.01 -9.72 -24.17
N ARG A 509 9.36 -10.89 -24.06
CA ARG A 509 7.93 -11.15 -23.92
C ARG A 509 7.10 -10.60 -25.08
N PRO A 510 7.23 -11.15 -26.30
CA PRO A 510 6.66 -10.54 -27.51
C PRO A 510 5.13 -10.43 -27.50
N ASN A 511 4.45 -11.33 -26.80
CA ASN A 511 2.99 -11.42 -26.74
C ASN A 511 2.37 -10.64 -25.58
N ASP A 512 3.17 -10.09 -24.66
CA ASP A 512 2.63 -9.27 -23.58
C ASP A 512 1.98 -8.01 -24.15
N ILE A 513 0.87 -7.61 -23.52
CA ILE A 513 0.14 -6.40 -23.87
C ILE A 513 0.90 -5.17 -23.35
N VAL A 514 1.07 -4.17 -24.21
CA VAL A 514 1.70 -2.90 -23.84
C VAL A 514 0.70 -2.03 -23.08
N THR A 515 1.15 -1.45 -21.96
CA THR A 515 0.35 -0.45 -21.22
C THR A 515 0.58 0.96 -21.77
N ARG A 516 -0.32 1.89 -21.44
CA ARG A 516 -0.18 3.33 -21.78
C ARG A 516 1.16 3.90 -21.36
N GLY A 517 1.61 3.60 -20.13
CA GLY A 517 2.89 4.08 -19.60
C GLY A 517 4.09 3.49 -20.33
N GLN A 518 4.06 2.19 -20.64
CA GLN A 518 5.14 1.55 -21.40
C GLN A 518 5.28 2.16 -22.80
N PHE A 519 4.17 2.40 -23.50
CA PHE A 519 4.20 3.00 -24.83
C PHE A 519 4.82 4.40 -24.83
N VAL A 520 4.45 5.24 -23.86
CA VAL A 520 5.02 6.59 -23.70
C VAL A 520 6.52 6.55 -23.41
N LEU A 521 7.00 5.59 -22.62
CA LEU A 521 8.45 5.38 -22.42
C LEU A 521 9.16 4.99 -23.72
N PHE A 522 8.60 4.06 -24.51
CA PHE A 522 9.19 3.70 -25.80
C PHE A 522 9.23 4.88 -26.77
N LEU A 523 8.16 5.68 -26.81
CA LEU A 523 8.08 6.85 -27.67
C LEU A 523 9.06 7.93 -27.22
N LYS A 524 9.18 8.20 -25.91
CA LYS A 524 10.18 9.15 -25.38
C LYS A 524 11.60 8.74 -25.74
N ARG A 525 11.97 7.48 -25.52
CA ARG A 525 13.30 6.96 -25.88
C ARG A 525 13.57 7.00 -27.38
N THR A 526 12.52 6.90 -28.21
CA THR A 526 12.61 7.08 -29.66
C THR A 526 12.83 8.55 -30.03
N ILE A 527 12.16 9.46 -29.33
CA ILE A 527 12.32 10.91 -29.52
C ILE A 527 13.73 11.35 -29.12
N ASP A 528 14.27 10.85 -28.02
CA ASP A 528 15.64 11.18 -27.54
C ASP A 528 16.75 10.78 -28.52
N LYS A 529 16.43 9.93 -29.51
CA LYS A 529 17.33 9.50 -30.58
C LYS A 529 17.32 10.42 -31.80
N LYS A 530 16.30 11.26 -31.95
CA LYS A 530 16.25 12.30 -32.98
C LYS A 530 17.15 13.47 -32.58
#